data_AF-A0A4Z0YDC4-F1
#
_entry.id   AF-A0A4Z0YDC4-F1
#
_cell.length_a   1.000
_cell.length_b   1.000
_cell.length_c   1.000
_cell.angle_alpha   90.00
_cell.angle_beta   90.00
_cell.angle_gamma   90.00
#
_symmetry.space_group_name_H-M   'P 1'
#
loop_
_entity.id
_entity.type
_entity.pdbx_description
1 polymer ?
#
loop_
_entity_poly.entity_id
_entity_poly.type
_entity_poly.pdbx_seq_one_letter_code
_entity_poly.pdbx_strand_id
1 'polypeptide(L)'
;MKQHRFFILLVLSALMAICSPAYAFASGIPSSSGNSVIQIDGNFDDWKDVPYSYEYNWNNPYILYNQWNPATQKNETVTYTDENGKPYNTTIRHKMSLYRDDQYVYLHIIMAKNYYHSIIGDDYEFWCDGKRVMFQVVMPGGRTITSSSFGPGIHPVEVRHGDSGIAWSIAKGSKAILKRNPGGVNDELEMKIPFSELKRQRPSIDPDDIRVLEFFTPNLMYRHIACAGTDTAPYIGIAVCAAFAVAGYLLYRKKGKQLV
;
A
#
# COMPACT_ATOMS: atom_id res chain seq x y z
N MET A 1 46.96 13.30 2.47
CA MET A 1 46.67 11.95 1.92
C MET A 1 45.49 11.20 2.55
N LYS A 2 44.98 11.55 3.75
CA LYS A 2 43.84 10.83 4.37
C LYS A 2 42.43 11.35 3.99
N GLN A 3 42.29 12.56 3.46
CA GLN A 3 40.97 13.14 3.14
C GLN A 3 40.39 12.76 1.77
N HIS A 4 41.22 12.38 0.78
CA HIS A 4 40.71 11.98 -0.55
C HIS A 4 40.20 10.54 -0.63
N ARG A 5 40.57 9.67 0.32
CA ARG A 5 40.06 8.29 0.37
C ARG A 5 38.63 8.19 0.92
N PHE A 6 38.22 9.15 1.74
CA PHE A 6 36.85 9.21 2.27
C PHE A 6 35.82 9.65 1.22
N PHE A 7 36.21 10.57 0.33
CA PHE A 7 35.30 11.07 -0.72
C PHE A 7 35.02 10.03 -1.81
N ILE A 8 35.98 9.17 -2.15
CA ILE A 8 35.82 8.13 -3.18
C ILE A 8 34.94 6.96 -2.70
N LEU A 9 35.00 6.60 -1.41
CA LEU A 9 34.12 5.59 -0.81
C LEU A 9 32.65 6.06 -0.69
N LEU A 10 32.44 7.38 -0.53
CA LEU A 10 31.09 7.97 -0.44
C LEU A 10 30.41 8.07 -1.82
N VAL A 11 31.19 8.22 -2.89
CA VAL A 11 30.67 8.24 -4.27
C VAL A 11 30.39 6.82 -4.79
N LEU A 12 31.15 5.80 -4.38
CA LEU A 12 30.86 4.41 -4.77
C LEU A 12 29.62 3.82 -4.07
N SER A 13 29.30 4.26 -2.86
CA SER A 13 28.08 3.86 -2.15
C SER A 13 26.84 4.54 -2.72
N ALA A 14 26.98 5.73 -3.31
CA ALA A 14 25.89 6.40 -4.03
C ALA A 14 25.58 5.76 -5.40
N LEU A 15 26.56 5.13 -6.06
CA LEU A 15 26.35 4.52 -7.38
C LEU A 15 25.66 3.14 -7.34
N MET A 16 25.80 2.39 -6.24
CA MET A 16 25.12 1.09 -6.09
C MET A 16 23.62 1.21 -5.75
N ALA A 17 23.12 2.41 -5.48
CA ALA A 17 21.71 2.68 -5.23
C ALA A 17 20.86 2.87 -6.51
N ILE A 18 21.46 2.81 -7.70
CA ILE A 18 20.77 3.12 -8.97
C ILE A 18 20.27 1.85 -9.69
N CYS A 19 20.52 0.66 -9.13
CA CYS A 19 19.98 -0.60 -9.66
C CYS A 19 18.93 -1.18 -8.70
N SER A 20 17.87 -0.41 -8.44
CA SER A 20 16.66 -0.92 -7.79
C SER A 20 15.56 -1.09 -8.84
N PRO A 21 14.73 -2.14 -8.76
CA PRO A 21 13.56 -2.26 -9.63
C PRO A 21 12.69 -1.01 -9.47
N ALA A 22 12.03 -0.60 -10.55
CA ALA A 22 11.18 0.58 -10.55
C ALA A 22 9.95 0.37 -9.64
N TYR A 23 10.04 0.85 -8.40
CA TYR A 23 8.92 0.94 -7.47
C TYR A 23 8.11 2.21 -7.77
N ALA A 24 6.79 2.10 -7.79
CA ALA A 24 5.93 3.28 -7.72
C ALA A 24 5.86 3.71 -6.24
N PHE A 25 6.54 4.80 -5.89
CA PHE A 25 6.53 5.32 -4.52
C PHE A 25 5.30 6.21 -4.29
N ALA A 26 4.47 5.78 -3.35
CA ALA A 26 3.41 6.57 -2.73
C ALA A 26 4.02 7.57 -1.72
N SER A 27 3.73 8.87 -1.86
CA SER A 27 4.15 9.89 -0.89
C SER A 27 3.33 9.77 0.40
N GLY A 28 3.99 9.42 1.52
CA GLY A 28 3.33 9.18 2.81
C GLY A 28 2.62 10.41 3.41
N ILE A 29 1.49 10.16 4.08
CA ILE A 29 0.78 11.13 4.92
C ILE A 29 1.43 11.14 6.32
N PRO A 30 1.75 12.29 6.93
CA PRO A 30 2.27 12.35 8.30
C PRO A 30 1.22 11.86 9.31
N SER A 31 1.63 10.98 10.22
CA SER A 31 0.78 10.46 11.30
C SER A 31 0.54 11.52 12.38
N SER A 32 -0.73 11.84 12.67
CA SER A 32 -1.10 12.59 13.87
C SER A 32 -2.19 11.87 14.66
N SER A 33 -1.87 11.54 15.91
CA SER A 33 -2.74 11.24 17.06
C SER A 33 -3.81 10.14 16.93
N GLY A 34 -3.55 8.99 17.57
CA GLY A 34 -4.50 8.16 18.36
C GLY A 34 -5.72 7.52 17.69
N ASN A 35 -6.17 8.03 16.56
CA ASN A 35 -7.18 7.48 15.68
C ASN A 35 -6.49 7.16 14.37
N SER A 36 -6.65 5.93 13.87
CA SER A 36 -6.21 5.66 12.50
C SER A 36 -6.96 6.59 11.55
N VAL A 37 -6.24 7.18 10.59
CA VAL A 37 -6.84 8.01 9.53
C VAL A 37 -7.87 7.20 8.76
N ILE A 38 -7.71 5.87 8.72
CA ILE A 38 -8.55 4.94 7.98
C ILE A 38 -9.48 4.17 8.92
N GLN A 39 -10.78 4.22 8.64
CA GLN A 39 -11.83 3.49 9.34
C GLN A 39 -12.46 2.47 8.39
N ILE A 40 -12.36 1.19 8.74
CA ILE A 40 -13.05 0.13 8.00
C ILE A 40 -14.54 0.14 8.39
N ASP A 41 -15.37 0.94 7.75
CA ASP A 41 -16.78 1.18 8.06
C ASP A 41 -17.75 1.06 6.87
N GLY A 42 -17.24 0.92 5.64
CA GLY A 42 -18.01 0.81 4.41
C GLY A 42 -18.42 2.14 3.76
N ASN A 43 -17.91 3.28 4.25
CA ASN A 43 -18.10 4.59 3.62
C ASN A 43 -17.02 4.91 2.58
N PHE A 44 -15.80 4.36 2.74
CA PHE A 44 -14.66 4.45 1.80
C PHE A 44 -14.13 5.88 1.52
N ASP A 45 -14.60 6.89 2.24
CA ASP A 45 -14.30 8.32 1.99
C ASP A 45 -12.96 8.79 2.58
N ASP A 46 -12.44 8.04 3.54
CA ASP A 46 -11.15 8.19 4.21
C ASP A 46 -9.95 7.89 3.29
N TRP A 47 -10.15 7.12 2.22
CA TRP A 47 -9.10 6.77 1.25
C TRP A 47 -8.74 7.88 0.26
N LYS A 48 -9.48 9.00 0.24
CA LYS A 48 -9.33 10.06 -0.77
C LYS A 48 -7.92 10.68 -0.84
N ASP A 49 -7.25 10.77 0.30
CA ASP A 49 -5.93 11.39 0.45
C ASP A 49 -4.80 10.35 0.49
N VAL A 50 -5.14 9.05 0.49
CA VAL A 50 -4.16 7.96 0.48
C VAL A 50 -3.62 7.79 -0.94
N PRO A 51 -2.29 7.72 -1.13
CA PRO A 51 -1.74 7.47 -2.45
C PRO A 51 -2.16 6.09 -2.98
N TYR A 52 -2.30 6.00 -4.29
CA TYR A 52 -2.79 4.82 -4.99
C TYR A 52 -1.99 4.51 -6.24
N SER A 53 -2.10 3.27 -6.72
CA SER A 53 -1.62 2.82 -8.02
C SER A 53 -2.78 2.24 -8.86
N TYR A 54 -2.59 2.19 -10.17
CA TYR A 54 -3.48 1.50 -11.10
C TYR A 54 -2.84 0.22 -11.61
N GLU A 55 -3.34 -0.92 -11.14
CA GLU A 55 -2.77 -2.23 -11.39
C GLU A 55 -3.68 -3.13 -12.24
N TYR A 56 -3.07 -4.08 -12.92
CA TYR A 56 -3.73 -5.10 -13.72
C TYR A 56 -2.90 -6.38 -13.69
N ASN A 57 -3.53 -7.54 -13.81
CA ASN A 57 -2.85 -8.84 -13.72
C ASN A 57 -1.96 -9.18 -14.93
N TRP A 58 -1.96 -8.35 -15.98
CA TRP A 58 -1.07 -8.47 -17.13
C TRP A 58 -0.14 -7.27 -17.28
N ASN A 59 0.75 -7.32 -18.28
CA ASN A 59 1.53 -6.15 -18.67
C ASN A 59 0.61 -4.92 -18.78
N ASN A 60 1.09 -3.78 -18.31
CA ASN A 60 0.26 -2.65 -17.90
C ASN A 60 0.38 -1.43 -18.85
N PRO A 61 0.22 -1.56 -20.20
CA PRO A 61 0.32 -0.41 -21.10
C PRO A 61 -0.95 0.46 -21.01
N TYR A 62 -0.81 1.79 -21.04
CA TYR A 62 -1.97 2.71 -21.14
C TYR A 62 -2.38 2.98 -22.59
N ILE A 63 -1.53 2.61 -23.54
CA ILE A 63 -1.80 2.70 -24.98
C ILE A 63 -1.88 1.29 -25.52
N LEU A 64 -3.04 0.93 -26.07
CA LEU A 64 -3.21 -0.30 -26.83
C LEU A 64 -3.22 0.05 -28.31
N TYR A 65 -2.18 -0.38 -29.02
CA TYR A 65 -2.10 -0.24 -30.46
C TYR A 65 -2.89 -1.35 -31.14
N ASN A 66 -3.56 -1.02 -32.25
CA ASN A 66 -4.30 -1.95 -33.08
C ASN A 66 -5.39 -2.75 -32.33
N GLN A 67 -6.10 -2.10 -31.39
CA GLN A 67 -7.24 -2.72 -30.73
C GLN A 67 -8.44 -2.74 -31.68
N TRP A 68 -9.02 -3.93 -31.90
CA TRP A 68 -10.22 -4.07 -32.73
C TRP A 68 -11.42 -3.40 -32.06
N ASN A 69 -12.03 -2.43 -32.74
CA ASN A 69 -13.27 -1.78 -32.32
C ASN A 69 -14.45 -2.42 -33.09
N PRO A 70 -15.32 -3.19 -32.42
CA PRO A 70 -16.43 -3.86 -33.08
C PRO A 70 -17.52 -2.89 -33.58
N ALA A 71 -17.60 -1.68 -33.02
CA ALA A 71 -18.59 -0.69 -33.44
C ALA A 71 -18.19 0.03 -34.74
N THR A 72 -16.89 0.29 -34.93
CA THR A 72 -16.36 0.96 -36.13
C THR A 72 -15.79 -0.01 -37.16
N GLN A 73 -15.71 -1.30 -36.82
CA GLN A 73 -15.10 -2.38 -37.61
C GLN A 73 -13.66 -2.07 -38.06
N LYS A 74 -12.88 -1.41 -37.19
CA LYS A 74 -11.51 -0.99 -37.49
C LYS A 74 -10.60 -1.21 -36.30
N ASN A 75 -9.30 -1.33 -36.59
CA ASN A 75 -8.26 -1.29 -35.58
C ASN A 75 -7.95 0.16 -35.21
N GLU A 76 -8.01 0.46 -33.93
CA GLU A 76 -7.80 1.79 -33.39
C GLU A 76 -6.72 1.76 -32.30
N THR A 77 -6.04 2.90 -32.11
CA THR A 77 -5.17 3.08 -30.95
C THR A 77 -6.03 3.63 -29.82
N VAL A 78 -6.15 2.87 -28.74
CA VAL A 78 -6.95 3.26 -27.58
C VAL A 78 -6.02 3.69 -26.47
N THR A 79 -6.22 4.90 -25.96
CA THR A 79 -5.48 5.43 -24.80
C THR A 79 -6.41 5.47 -23.60
N TYR A 80 -6.02 4.79 -22.53
CA TYR A 80 -6.78 4.77 -21.28
C TYR A 80 -6.20 5.81 -20.33
N THR A 81 -6.97 6.86 -20.05
CA THR A 81 -6.61 7.94 -19.12
C THR A 81 -7.65 8.08 -18.00
N ASP A 82 -7.23 8.55 -16.82
CA ASP A 82 -8.12 8.94 -15.72
C ASP A 82 -8.95 10.18 -16.08
N GLU A 83 -9.84 10.58 -15.16
CA GLU A 83 -10.66 11.79 -15.25
C GLU A 83 -9.83 13.09 -15.40
N ASN A 84 -8.52 13.05 -15.15
CA ASN A 84 -7.60 14.18 -15.28
C ASN A 84 -6.68 14.05 -16.50
N GLY A 85 -6.92 13.08 -17.39
CA GLY A 85 -6.11 12.85 -18.58
C GLY A 85 -4.74 12.22 -18.31
N LYS A 86 -4.47 11.76 -17.09
CA LYS A 86 -3.24 11.02 -16.76
C LYS A 86 -3.37 9.59 -17.28
N PRO A 87 -2.26 8.92 -17.66
CA PRO A 87 -2.33 7.52 -18.03
C PRO A 87 -2.97 6.74 -16.87
N TYR A 88 -3.87 5.80 -17.21
CA TYR A 88 -4.50 4.79 -16.32
C TYR A 88 -5.84 5.18 -15.68
N ASN A 89 -6.83 4.28 -15.65
CA ASN A 89 -8.14 4.50 -15.01
C ASN A 89 -8.80 3.19 -14.51
N THR A 90 -9.90 3.30 -13.78
CA THR A 90 -10.68 2.15 -13.27
C THR A 90 -11.51 1.42 -14.33
N THR A 91 -11.47 1.84 -15.60
CA THR A 91 -12.18 1.11 -16.67
C THR A 91 -11.50 -0.23 -16.95
N ILE A 92 -10.17 -0.25 -16.95
CA ILE A 92 -9.38 -1.44 -17.29
C ILE A 92 -8.44 -1.89 -16.17
N ARG A 93 -8.26 -1.10 -15.11
CA ARG A 93 -7.31 -1.40 -14.02
C ARG A 93 -7.98 -1.28 -12.66
N HIS A 94 -7.46 -2.02 -11.70
CA HIS A 94 -7.84 -1.87 -10.30
C HIS A 94 -7.13 -0.63 -9.75
N LYS A 95 -7.84 0.23 -9.03
CA LYS A 95 -7.22 1.30 -8.24
C LYS A 95 -6.95 0.74 -6.85
N MET A 96 -5.68 0.69 -6.45
CA MET A 96 -5.28 0.08 -5.18
C MET A 96 -4.49 1.06 -4.32
N SER A 97 -4.78 1.09 -3.03
CA SER A 97 -4.09 1.92 -2.04
C SER A 97 -3.60 1.06 -0.89
N LEU A 98 -2.38 1.31 -0.44
CA LEU A 98 -1.77 0.62 0.69
C LEU A 98 -1.34 1.67 1.72
N TYR A 99 -1.78 1.49 2.95
CA TYR A 99 -1.47 2.38 4.07
C TYR A 99 -1.10 1.56 5.31
N ARG A 100 -0.31 2.14 6.21
CA ARG A 100 -0.05 1.58 7.53
C ARG A 100 -0.04 2.65 8.60
N ASP A 101 -0.49 2.26 9.79
CA ASP A 101 -0.22 2.97 11.03
C ASP A 101 0.74 2.15 11.90
N ASP A 102 0.72 2.35 13.22
CA ASP A 102 1.59 1.65 14.17
C ASP A 102 1.11 0.22 14.48
N GLN A 103 -0.13 -0.14 14.15
CA GLN A 103 -0.76 -1.39 14.58
C GLN A 103 -1.25 -2.25 13.42
N TYR A 104 -1.65 -1.64 12.32
CA TYR A 104 -2.31 -2.31 11.21
C TYR A 104 -1.71 -1.90 9.87
N VAL A 105 -1.81 -2.83 8.92
CA VAL A 105 -1.82 -2.52 7.49
C VAL A 105 -3.27 -2.38 7.03
N TYR A 106 -3.50 -1.41 6.15
CA TYR A 106 -4.76 -1.12 5.50
C TYR A 106 -4.61 -1.27 4.00
N LEU A 107 -5.59 -1.90 3.37
CA LEU A 107 -5.66 -2.09 1.92
C LEU A 107 -7.01 -1.64 1.40
N HIS A 108 -6.99 -0.91 0.29
CA HIS A 108 -8.17 -0.53 -0.46
C HIS A 108 -8.03 -0.95 -1.92
N ILE A 109 -9.08 -1.56 -2.47
CA ILE A 109 -9.15 -1.97 -3.86
C ILE A 109 -10.48 -1.52 -4.44
N ILE A 110 -10.43 -0.71 -5.50
CA ILE A 110 -11.55 -0.51 -6.42
C ILE A 110 -11.28 -1.35 -7.66
N MET A 111 -12.16 -2.29 -7.95
CA MET A 111 -12.00 -3.21 -9.06
C MET A 111 -12.10 -2.50 -10.42
N ALA A 112 -11.41 -3.04 -11.43
CA ALA A 112 -11.60 -2.61 -12.80
C ALA A 112 -13.05 -2.89 -13.25
N LYS A 113 -13.62 -1.98 -14.04
CA LYS A 113 -14.96 -2.13 -14.63
C LYS A 113 -15.02 -3.28 -15.63
N ASN A 114 -14.05 -3.35 -16.51
CA ASN A 114 -14.02 -4.34 -17.57
C ASN A 114 -13.41 -5.63 -17.04
N TYR A 115 -13.90 -6.76 -17.53
CA TYR A 115 -13.40 -8.11 -17.24
C TYR A 115 -13.61 -8.62 -15.81
N TYR A 116 -14.02 -7.76 -14.88
CA TYR A 116 -14.31 -8.14 -13.50
C TYR A 116 -15.75 -7.83 -13.13
N HIS A 117 -16.41 -8.86 -12.60
CA HIS A 117 -17.80 -8.78 -12.12
C HIS A 117 -17.92 -9.22 -10.67
N SER A 118 -16.82 -9.25 -9.93
CA SER A 118 -16.71 -9.42 -8.47
C SER A 118 -15.27 -9.22 -8.05
N ILE A 119 -15.07 -8.90 -6.78
CA ILE A 119 -13.74 -9.02 -6.19
C ILE A 119 -13.26 -10.47 -6.22
N ILE A 120 -11.95 -10.65 -6.40
CA ILE A 120 -11.26 -11.92 -6.20
C ILE A 120 -10.51 -11.77 -4.89
N GLY A 121 -10.86 -12.60 -3.90
CA GLY A 121 -10.31 -12.54 -2.55
C GLY A 121 -9.07 -13.41 -2.33
N ASP A 122 -8.57 -14.01 -3.40
CA ASP A 122 -7.55 -15.05 -3.32
C ASP A 122 -6.11 -14.52 -3.38
N ASP A 123 -5.23 -15.10 -2.56
CA ASP A 123 -3.78 -14.90 -2.56
C ASP A 123 -3.35 -13.45 -2.32
N TYR A 124 -3.80 -12.87 -1.21
CA TYR A 124 -3.46 -11.50 -0.81
C TYR A 124 -2.15 -11.55 -0.04
N GLU A 125 -1.05 -11.26 -0.73
CA GLU A 125 0.30 -11.32 -0.17
C GLU A 125 0.73 -9.97 0.38
N PHE A 126 1.25 -9.99 1.61
CA PHE A 126 1.94 -8.85 2.20
C PHE A 126 3.40 -9.20 2.43
N TRP A 127 4.30 -8.31 2.00
CA TRP A 127 5.74 -8.50 2.11
C TRP A 127 6.30 -7.45 3.06
N CYS A 128 6.84 -7.89 4.20
CA CYS A 128 7.49 -7.03 5.19
C CYS A 128 9.00 -7.19 5.06
N ASP A 129 9.69 -6.23 4.48
CA ASP A 129 11.15 -6.28 4.23
C ASP A 129 11.59 -7.61 3.56
N GLY A 130 10.88 -7.99 2.49
CA GLY A 130 11.11 -9.23 1.75
C GLY A 130 10.55 -10.50 2.42
N LYS A 131 9.89 -10.39 3.57
CA LYS A 131 9.22 -11.52 4.25
C LYS A 131 7.74 -11.55 3.89
N ARG A 132 7.36 -12.46 3.00
CA ARG A 132 5.96 -12.77 2.63
C ARG A 132 5.15 -13.38 3.76
N VAL A 133 3.90 -12.93 3.87
CA VAL A 133 2.73 -13.56 4.50
C VAL A 133 1.56 -13.50 3.52
N MET A 134 0.58 -14.38 3.64
CA MET A 134 -0.56 -14.47 2.72
C MET A 134 -1.88 -14.57 3.48
N PHE A 135 -2.88 -13.87 2.98
CA PHE A 135 -4.24 -13.87 3.47
C PHE A 135 -5.24 -14.14 2.34
N GLN A 136 -6.46 -14.46 2.75
CA GLN A 136 -7.61 -14.74 1.89
C GLN A 136 -8.77 -13.86 2.38
N VAL A 137 -9.49 -13.23 1.47
CA VAL A 137 -10.71 -12.46 1.75
C VAL A 137 -11.91 -13.29 1.31
N VAL A 138 -12.74 -13.69 2.27
CA VAL A 138 -13.79 -14.69 2.05
C VAL A 138 -15.12 -14.25 2.64
N MET A 139 -16.21 -14.87 2.21
CA MET A 139 -17.51 -14.68 2.85
C MET A 139 -17.45 -15.10 4.32
N PRO A 140 -18.33 -14.56 5.18
CA PRO A 140 -18.55 -15.08 6.52
C PRO A 140 -18.73 -16.61 6.52
N GLY A 141 -17.97 -17.29 7.36
CA GLY A 141 -17.91 -18.76 7.41
C GLY A 141 -16.89 -19.40 6.46
N GLY A 142 -16.07 -18.63 5.75
CA GLY A 142 -14.89 -19.13 5.03
C GLY A 142 -15.11 -19.53 3.57
N ARG A 143 -16.25 -19.21 2.96
CA ARG A 143 -16.54 -19.55 1.55
C ARG A 143 -15.93 -18.52 0.61
N THR A 144 -15.39 -18.96 -0.53
CA THR A 144 -14.86 -18.08 -1.58
C THR A 144 -15.93 -17.11 -2.08
N ILE A 145 -15.50 -15.88 -2.40
CA ILE A 145 -16.35 -14.85 -2.99
C ILE A 145 -16.45 -15.08 -4.50
N THR A 146 -17.66 -15.10 -5.03
CA THR A 146 -17.96 -15.22 -6.46
C THR A 146 -18.93 -14.11 -6.87
N SER A 147 -19.19 -13.99 -8.18
CA SER A 147 -20.14 -13.01 -8.71
C SER A 147 -21.58 -13.18 -8.22
N SER A 148 -21.95 -14.35 -7.70
CA SER A 148 -23.25 -14.64 -7.13
C SER A 148 -23.29 -14.64 -5.59
N SER A 149 -22.16 -14.42 -4.91
CA SER A 149 -22.08 -14.45 -3.45
C SER A 149 -22.93 -13.38 -2.76
N PHE A 150 -23.08 -12.21 -3.40
CA PHE A 150 -23.73 -11.04 -2.81
C PHE A 150 -24.59 -10.28 -3.83
N GLY A 151 -25.75 -9.78 -3.38
CA GLY A 151 -26.48 -8.73 -4.09
C GLY A 151 -25.83 -7.35 -3.86
N PRO A 152 -26.26 -6.30 -4.59
CA PRO A 152 -25.74 -4.95 -4.39
C PRO A 152 -25.88 -4.49 -2.94
N GLY A 153 -24.85 -3.84 -2.39
CA GLY A 153 -24.83 -3.36 -1.01
C GLY A 153 -23.46 -3.48 -0.33
N ILE A 154 -23.44 -3.24 0.99
CA ILE A 154 -22.26 -3.32 1.84
C ILE A 154 -22.29 -4.64 2.61
N HIS A 155 -21.21 -5.41 2.55
CA HIS A 155 -21.12 -6.76 3.10
C HIS A 155 -19.85 -6.91 3.94
N PRO A 156 -19.95 -7.34 5.22
CA PRO A 156 -18.76 -7.75 5.96
C PRO A 156 -18.19 -9.03 5.34
N VAL A 157 -16.87 -9.06 5.22
CA VAL A 157 -16.11 -10.23 4.76
C VAL A 157 -15.02 -10.56 5.77
N GLU A 158 -14.53 -11.80 5.75
CA GLU A 158 -13.53 -12.29 6.69
C GLU A 158 -12.15 -12.30 6.06
N VAL A 159 -11.13 -11.95 6.85
CA VAL A 159 -9.73 -12.14 6.48
C VAL A 159 -9.21 -13.39 7.17
N ARG A 160 -8.72 -14.34 6.39
CA ARG A 160 -8.17 -15.61 6.88
C ARG A 160 -6.73 -15.77 6.46
N HIS A 161 -5.96 -16.48 7.28
CA HIS A 161 -4.59 -16.84 6.94
C HIS A 161 -4.58 -17.77 5.72
N GLY A 162 -3.83 -17.40 4.69
CA GLY A 162 -3.69 -18.18 3.46
C GLY A 162 -2.53 -19.16 3.46
N ASP A 163 -1.49 -18.90 4.27
CA ASP A 163 -0.27 -19.71 4.35
C ASP A 163 0.05 -20.08 5.81
N SER A 164 0.98 -21.02 6.01
CA SER A 164 1.51 -21.56 7.28
C SER A 164 0.63 -22.59 8.02
N GLY A 165 1.13 -23.05 9.18
CA GLY A 165 0.42 -23.99 10.08
C GLY A 165 -0.86 -23.45 10.72
N ILE A 166 -1.22 -22.18 10.48
CA ILE A 166 -2.49 -21.57 10.91
C ILE A 166 -3.42 -21.23 9.74
N ALA A 167 -3.18 -21.81 8.55
CA ALA A 167 -4.00 -21.61 7.37
C ALA A 167 -5.51 -21.80 7.67
N TRP A 168 -6.33 -21.01 6.99
CA TRP A 168 -7.78 -20.91 7.15
C TRP A 168 -8.30 -20.42 8.50
N SER A 169 -7.44 -20.22 9.50
CA SER A 169 -7.85 -19.53 10.73
C SER A 169 -8.12 -18.05 10.45
N ILE A 170 -9.06 -17.46 11.20
CA ILE A 170 -9.38 -16.03 11.11
C ILE A 170 -8.18 -15.24 11.65
N ALA A 171 -7.75 -14.22 10.89
CA ALA A 171 -6.76 -13.25 11.34
C ALA A 171 -7.39 -12.38 12.43
N LYS A 172 -7.06 -12.63 13.70
CA LYS A 172 -7.78 -12.03 14.82
C LYS A 172 -7.57 -10.52 14.86
N GLY A 173 -8.65 -9.75 15.00
CA GLY A 173 -8.61 -8.29 15.02
C GLY A 173 -8.56 -7.64 13.64
N SER A 174 -8.53 -8.44 12.56
CA SER A 174 -8.78 -7.94 11.20
C SER A 174 -10.24 -7.50 11.04
N LYS A 175 -10.47 -6.61 10.08
CA LYS A 175 -11.81 -6.21 9.62
C LYS A 175 -11.74 -5.96 8.13
N ALA A 176 -12.75 -6.41 7.39
CA ALA A 176 -12.85 -6.16 5.96
C ALA A 176 -14.32 -5.96 5.56
N ILE A 177 -14.54 -5.03 4.63
CA ILE A 177 -15.87 -4.69 4.11
C ILE A 177 -15.78 -4.63 2.59
N LEU A 178 -16.71 -5.33 1.94
CA LEU A 178 -16.90 -5.34 0.49
C LEU A 178 -18.18 -4.58 0.14
N LYS A 179 -18.05 -3.58 -0.73
CA LYS A 179 -19.16 -2.95 -1.41
C LYS A 179 -19.36 -3.59 -2.78
N ARG A 180 -20.50 -4.25 -2.91
CA ARG A 180 -21.00 -4.83 -4.15
C ARG A 180 -21.80 -3.77 -4.89
N ASN A 181 -21.27 -3.29 -6.01
CA ASN A 181 -21.98 -2.34 -6.85
C ASN A 181 -22.95 -3.07 -7.81
N PRO A 182 -24.00 -2.42 -8.33
CA PRO A 182 -24.89 -3.02 -9.31
C PRO A 182 -24.13 -3.63 -10.49
N GLY A 183 -24.40 -4.91 -10.80
CA GLY A 183 -23.69 -5.66 -11.85
C GLY A 183 -22.23 -6.03 -11.55
N GLY A 184 -21.76 -5.78 -10.31
CA GLY A 184 -20.39 -6.04 -9.90
C GLY A 184 -19.36 -5.07 -10.47
N VAL A 185 -19.82 -3.95 -11.01
CA VAL A 185 -18.99 -2.95 -11.67
C VAL A 185 -18.27 -2.12 -10.62
N ASN A 186 -16.94 -2.10 -10.67
CA ASN A 186 -16.10 -1.38 -9.71
C ASN A 186 -16.41 -1.74 -8.25
N ASP A 187 -16.60 -3.04 -7.96
CA ASP A 187 -16.65 -3.49 -6.56
C ASP A 187 -15.47 -2.94 -5.76
N GLU A 188 -15.73 -2.62 -4.50
CA GLU A 188 -14.79 -1.86 -3.67
C GLU A 188 -14.57 -2.61 -2.35
N LEU A 189 -13.31 -2.84 -1.97
CA LEU A 189 -12.93 -3.54 -0.76
C LEU A 189 -11.98 -2.68 0.05
N GLU A 190 -12.31 -2.54 1.33
CA GLU A 190 -11.40 -2.01 2.32
C GLU A 190 -11.15 -3.06 3.40
N MET A 191 -9.92 -3.11 3.91
CA MET A 191 -9.58 -4.03 4.97
C MET A 191 -8.42 -3.53 5.81
N LYS A 192 -8.34 -4.06 7.03
CA LYS A 192 -7.18 -3.93 7.89
C LYS A 192 -6.76 -5.26 8.49
N ILE A 193 -5.44 -5.45 8.63
CA ILE A 193 -4.84 -6.61 9.29
C ILE A 193 -3.85 -6.12 10.36
N PRO A 194 -3.96 -6.59 11.61
CA PRO A 194 -2.98 -6.22 12.62
C PRO A 194 -1.60 -6.84 12.35
N PHE A 195 -0.53 -6.11 12.63
CA PHE A 195 0.84 -6.63 12.52
C PHE A 195 1.11 -7.85 13.42
N SER A 196 0.36 -8.02 14.51
CA SER A 196 0.42 -9.23 15.32
C SER A 196 0.08 -10.48 14.52
N GLU A 197 -0.86 -10.41 13.58
CA GLU A 197 -1.23 -11.56 12.74
C GLU A 197 -0.19 -11.83 11.65
N LEU A 198 0.49 -10.78 11.14
CA LEU A 198 1.63 -10.94 10.23
C LEU A 198 2.78 -11.68 10.94
N LYS A 199 3.14 -11.23 12.15
CA LYS A 199 4.14 -11.91 13.02
C LYS A 199 3.70 -13.32 13.42
N ARG A 200 2.41 -13.53 13.70
CA ARG A 200 1.87 -14.83 14.06
C ARG A 200 2.02 -15.84 12.92
N GLN A 201 1.73 -15.43 11.67
CA GLN A 201 1.93 -16.29 10.51
C GLN A 201 3.43 -16.49 10.21
N ARG A 202 4.24 -15.46 10.43
CA ARG A 202 5.68 -15.50 10.20
C ARG A 202 6.46 -14.85 11.37
N PRO A 203 6.93 -15.65 12.35
CA PRO A 203 7.59 -15.13 13.56
C PRO A 203 8.87 -14.31 13.35
N SER A 204 9.47 -14.40 12.16
CA SER A 204 10.64 -13.61 11.80
C SER A 204 10.30 -12.17 11.38
N ILE A 205 9.03 -11.81 11.22
CA ILE A 205 8.61 -10.41 11.04
C ILE A 205 8.64 -9.72 12.39
N ASP A 206 9.30 -8.55 12.44
CA ASP A 206 9.26 -7.68 13.60
C ASP A 206 8.37 -6.45 13.30
N PRO A 207 7.15 -6.38 13.84
CA PRO A 207 6.22 -5.26 13.62
C PRO A 207 6.81 -3.88 13.88
N ASP A 208 7.74 -3.78 14.82
CA ASP A 208 8.32 -2.50 15.26
C ASP A 208 9.45 -2.01 14.34
N ASP A 209 9.92 -2.84 13.40
CA ASP A 209 11.05 -2.56 12.51
C ASP A 209 10.72 -2.82 11.02
N ILE A 210 9.44 -2.68 10.64
CA ILE A 210 9.03 -2.81 9.23
C ILE A 210 9.38 -1.52 8.47
N ARG A 211 10.37 -1.59 7.58
CA ARG A 211 10.82 -0.43 6.78
C ARG A 211 9.99 -0.27 5.52
N VAL A 212 9.78 -1.38 4.80
CA VAL A 212 8.99 -1.44 3.59
C VAL A 212 7.91 -2.50 3.75
N LEU A 213 6.68 -2.08 3.51
CA LEU A 213 5.53 -2.97 3.43
C LEU A 213 4.97 -2.93 2.02
N GLU A 214 4.88 -4.11 1.41
CA GLU A 214 4.39 -4.26 0.04
C GLU A 214 3.16 -5.16 0.01
N PHE A 215 2.31 -4.94 -0.99
CA PHE A 215 1.16 -5.77 -1.28
C PHE A 215 1.24 -6.29 -2.71
N PHE A 216 0.89 -7.58 -2.86
CA PHE A 216 0.81 -8.26 -4.14
C PHE A 216 -0.34 -9.28 -4.13
N THR A 217 -1.04 -9.41 -5.24
CA THR A 217 -1.95 -10.53 -5.48
C THR A 217 -1.89 -10.95 -6.95
N PRO A 218 -1.47 -12.18 -7.27
CA PRO A 218 -1.27 -12.61 -8.65
C PRO A 218 -2.57 -12.57 -9.48
N ASN A 219 -3.73 -12.55 -8.83
CA ASN A 219 -5.02 -12.55 -9.48
C ASN A 219 -5.44 -11.17 -10.02
N LEU A 220 -4.92 -10.08 -9.43
CA LEU A 220 -5.35 -8.72 -9.72
C LEU A 220 -4.22 -7.78 -10.16
N MET A 221 -2.95 -8.11 -9.94
CA MET A 221 -1.85 -7.19 -10.23
C MET A 221 -0.59 -7.87 -10.77
N TYR A 222 0.16 -7.11 -11.57
CA TYR A 222 1.42 -7.53 -12.19
C TYR A 222 2.65 -7.09 -11.37
N ARG A 223 2.53 -6.02 -10.57
CA ARG A 223 3.61 -5.47 -9.75
C ARG A 223 3.17 -5.29 -8.31
N HIS A 224 4.12 -5.21 -7.40
CA HIS A 224 3.86 -4.88 -6.02
C HIS A 224 3.54 -3.39 -5.88
N ILE A 225 2.63 -3.05 -4.98
CA ILE A 225 2.49 -1.67 -4.45
C ILE A 225 3.14 -1.63 -3.08
N ALA A 226 3.76 -0.50 -2.73
CA ALA A 226 4.50 -0.36 -1.48
C ALA A 226 4.10 0.90 -0.72
N CYS A 227 4.15 0.80 0.60
CA CYS A 227 4.17 1.95 1.50
C CYS A 227 5.40 1.84 2.40
N ALA A 228 6.06 2.97 2.63
CA ALA A 228 7.19 3.04 3.56
C ALA A 228 6.69 3.42 4.95
N GLY A 229 7.17 2.72 5.97
CA GLY A 229 7.04 3.21 7.33
C GLY A 229 7.95 4.42 7.50
N THR A 230 7.42 5.56 7.93
CA THR A 230 8.29 6.54 8.57
C THR A 230 8.62 5.94 9.93
N ASP A 231 9.88 5.51 10.13
CA ASP A 231 10.40 5.26 11.47
C ASP A 231 9.92 6.39 12.38
N THR A 232 9.53 6.09 13.62
CA THR A 232 9.21 7.07 14.67
C THR A 232 10.42 7.97 15.06
N ALA A 233 11.46 8.01 14.22
CA ALA A 233 12.58 8.90 14.25
C ALA A 233 12.33 10.39 13.91
N PRO A 234 11.17 10.93 13.47
CA PRO A 234 10.99 12.39 13.49
C PRO A 234 11.08 12.94 14.92
N TYR A 235 10.70 12.17 15.95
CA TYR A 235 10.82 12.61 17.34
C TYR A 235 12.28 12.66 17.82
N ILE A 236 13.12 11.70 17.43
CA ILE A 236 14.56 11.72 17.75
C ILE A 236 15.24 12.86 16.98
N GLY A 237 14.90 13.06 15.71
CA GLY A 237 15.42 14.17 14.90
C GLY A 237 15.04 15.54 15.48
N ILE A 238 13.77 15.72 15.87
CA ILE A 238 13.29 16.95 16.51
C ILE A 238 13.93 17.15 17.88
N ALA A 239 14.08 16.10 18.69
CA ALA A 239 14.75 16.18 20.00
C ALA A 239 16.23 16.54 19.88
N VAL A 240 16.95 15.98 18.90
CA VAL A 240 18.35 16.28 18.61
C VAL A 240 18.50 17.73 18.11
N CYS A 241 17.63 18.18 17.20
CA CYS A 241 17.61 19.57 16.73
C CYS A 241 17.30 20.55 17.87
N ALA A 242 16.35 20.23 18.76
CA ALA A 242 16.03 21.04 19.93
C ALA A 242 17.21 21.09 20.92
N ALA A 243 17.89 19.97 21.16
CA ALA A 243 19.08 19.93 22.01
C ALA A 243 20.23 20.79 21.43
N PHE A 244 20.46 20.74 20.12
CA PHE A 244 21.46 21.59 19.46
C PHE A 244 21.07 23.08 19.50
N ALA A 245 19.80 23.41 19.32
CA ALA A 245 19.32 24.80 19.43
C ALA A 245 19.51 25.37 20.84
N VAL A 246 19.19 24.57 21.88
CA VAL A 246 19.39 24.97 23.29
C VAL A 246 20.89 25.11 23.62
N ALA A 247 21.72 24.15 23.20
CA ALA A 247 23.17 24.22 23.40
C ALA A 247 23.78 25.44 22.68
N GLY A 248 23.37 25.72 21.44
CA GLY A 248 23.79 26.89 20.68
C GLY A 248 23.39 28.21 21.37
N TYR A 249 22.15 28.31 21.87
CA TYR A 249 21.68 29.48 22.61
C TYR A 249 22.45 29.71 23.91
N LEU A 250 22.74 28.66 24.68
CA LEU A 250 23.51 28.77 25.93
C LEU A 250 24.96 29.19 25.66
N LEU A 251 25.59 28.67 24.61
CA LEU A 251 26.95 29.06 24.21
C LEU A 251 27.01 30.50 23.70
N TYR A 252 26.02 30.94 22.92
CA TYR A 252 25.89 32.32 22.45
C TYR A 252 25.75 33.30 23.63
N ARG A 253 24.89 32.98 24.60
CA ARG A 253 24.68 33.80 25.80
C ARG A 253 25.92 33.85 26.70
N LYS A 254 26.75 32.80 26.72
CA LYS A 254 28.01 32.77 27.47
C LYS A 254 29.10 33.62 26.81
N LYS A 255 29.18 33.64 25.47
CA LYS A 255 30.09 34.53 24.73
C LYS A 255 29.69 35.99 24.80
N GLY A 256 28.38 36.30 24.80
CA GLY A 256 27.88 37.67 24.99
C GLY A 256 28.16 38.27 26.38
N LYS A 257 28.53 37.44 27.37
CA LYS A 257 28.93 37.87 28.71
C LYS A 257 30.45 37.99 28.92
N GLN A 258 31.26 37.62 27.92
CA GLN A 258 32.73 37.77 27.95
C GLN A 258 33.21 38.99 27.15
N LEU A 259 32.29 39.76 26.56
CA LEU A 259 32.56 41.00 25.82
C LEU A 259 32.06 42.25 26.57
N VAL A 260 31.96 42.17 27.90
CA VAL A 260 31.77 43.32 28.81
C VAL A 260 32.89 43.31 29.83
#